data_AF-A0A8B6G650-F1
#
_entry.id   AF-A0A8B6G650-F1
#
_cell.length_a   1.000
_cell.length_b   1.000
_cell.length_c   1.000
_cell.angle_alpha   90.00
_cell.angle_beta   90.00
_cell.angle_gamma   90.00
#
_symmetry.space_group_name_H-M   'P 1'
#
loop_
_entity.id
_entity.type
_entity.pdbx_description
1 polymer ?
#
loop_
_entity_poly.entity_id
_entity_poly.type
_entity_poly.pdbx_seq_one_letter_code
_entity_poly.pdbx_strand_id
1 'polypeptide(L)'
;MGQPDTVSIIARQIRHRLLPFQTVAGDVLEMLYIGRLSPKEIFGKEQQQNTLITWGVRLGGWLLMFVGFGCLTSIITTLVDWLPIIRELVAAGVGIMNLAFSISLSLTVIAIGWITYRPLLGMALLAMAATPFIMSKFRSNRMDSRRNV
;
A
#
# COMPACT_ATOMS: atom_id res chain seq x y z
N MET A 1 25.24 35.58 23.89
CA MET A 1 25.64 34.99 22.59
C MET A 1 25.46 33.48 22.75
N GLY A 2 24.48 32.88 22.05
CA GLY A 2 24.18 31.44 22.17
C GLY A 2 25.34 30.58 21.67
N GLN A 3 25.51 29.39 22.23
CA GLN A 3 26.53 28.44 21.77
C GLN A 3 26.30 28.10 20.29
N PRO A 4 27.36 27.96 19.47
CA PRO A 4 27.22 27.63 18.06
C PRO A 4 26.60 26.24 17.90
N ASP A 5 25.42 26.19 17.28
CA ASP A 5 24.76 24.93 16.94
C ASP A 5 25.53 24.25 15.81
N THR A 6 25.89 22.98 16.04
CA THR A 6 26.54 22.16 15.02
C THR A 6 25.48 21.63 14.07
N VAL A 7 25.65 21.84 12.76
CA VAL A 7 24.71 21.38 11.72
C VAL A 7 25.44 20.54 10.65
N SER A 8 24.76 19.52 10.13
CA SER A 8 25.20 18.70 8.99
C SER A 8 24.35 19.06 7.77
N ILE A 9 25.00 19.36 6.64
CA ILE A 9 24.36 19.78 5.38
C ILE A 9 24.66 18.75 4.29
N ILE A 10 23.65 18.30 3.55
CA ILE A 10 23.82 17.50 2.33
C ILE A 10 23.44 18.34 1.12
N ALA A 11 24.39 18.60 0.23
CA ALA A 11 24.22 19.36 -1.01
C ALA A 11 25.20 18.89 -2.09
N ARG A 12 24.93 19.19 -3.36
CA ARG A 12 25.85 18.90 -4.47
C ARG A 12 27.01 19.89 -4.41
N GLN A 13 28.23 19.37 -4.26
CA GLN A 13 29.43 20.21 -4.35
C GLN A 13 29.84 20.38 -5.81
N ILE A 14 29.84 21.62 -6.29
CA ILE A 14 30.41 22.00 -7.59
C ILE A 14 31.52 23.02 -7.33
N ARG A 15 32.77 22.59 -7.52
CA ARG A 15 33.99 23.36 -7.20
C ARG A 15 33.97 23.82 -5.73
N HIS A 16 33.75 25.11 -5.50
CA HIS A 16 33.74 25.80 -4.21
C HIS A 16 32.34 26.27 -3.79
N ARG A 17 31.28 25.77 -4.44
CA ARG A 17 29.88 26.06 -4.07
C ARG A 17 29.12 24.78 -3.74
N LEU A 18 28.28 24.89 -2.72
CA LEU A 18 27.23 23.92 -2.40
C LEU A 18 25.97 24.38 -3.13
N LEU A 19 25.41 23.51 -3.96
CA LEU A 19 24.19 23.77 -4.71
C LEU A 19 23.14 22.72 -4.33
N PRO A 20 21.85 23.08 -4.34
CA PRO A 20 20.77 22.13 -4.13
C PRO A 20 20.85 21.00 -5.16
N PHE A 21 20.70 19.75 -4.71
CA PHE A 21 20.70 18.58 -5.59
C PHE A 21 19.28 18.12 -5.87
N GLN A 22 18.81 18.20 -7.11
CA GLN A 22 17.57 17.51 -7.48
C GLN A 22 17.83 16.02 -7.62
N THR A 23 17.06 15.21 -6.90
CA THR A 23 17.04 13.77 -7.10
C THR A 23 16.24 13.38 -8.33
N VAL A 24 16.52 12.21 -8.88
CA VAL A 24 15.73 11.60 -9.96
C VAL A 24 14.27 11.35 -9.53
N ALA A 25 14.01 11.28 -8.22
CA ALA A 25 12.67 11.14 -7.65
C ALA A 25 11.87 12.46 -7.60
N GLY A 26 12.50 13.60 -7.90
CA GLY A 26 11.86 14.92 -7.89
C GLY A 26 12.09 15.74 -6.61
N ASP A 27 12.60 15.12 -5.54
CA ASP A 27 12.90 15.82 -4.29
C ASP A 27 14.19 16.63 -4.39
N VAL A 28 14.16 17.85 -3.88
CA VAL A 28 15.34 18.71 -3.72
C VAL A 28 16.06 18.31 -2.43
N LEU A 29 17.23 17.72 -2.58
CA LEU A 29 18.14 17.36 -1.50
C LEU A 29 18.86 18.64 -1.04
N GLU A 30 18.14 19.42 -0.24
CA GLU A 30 18.66 20.56 0.52
C GLU A 30 18.18 20.40 1.97
N MET A 31 18.62 19.30 2.58
CA MET A 31 18.20 18.92 3.93
C MET A 31 19.28 19.32 4.94
N LEU A 32 18.89 20.18 5.87
CA LEU A 32 19.72 20.65 6.97
C LEU A 32 19.37 19.83 8.23
N TYR A 33 20.37 19.12 8.76
CA TYR A 33 20.23 18.36 9.99
C TYR A 33 20.93 19.08 11.13
N ILE A 34 20.25 19.20 12.26
CA ILE A 34 20.83 19.71 13.51
C ILE A 34 21.63 18.56 14.14
N GLY A 35 22.91 18.80 14.43
CA GLY A 35 23.86 17.84 15.00
C GLY A 35 24.89 17.30 13.98
N ARG A 36 25.98 16.71 14.50
CA ARG A 36 26.97 15.94 13.72
C ARG A 36 26.40 14.57 13.38
N LEU A 37 25.59 14.49 12.32
CA LEU A 37 25.19 13.18 11.78
C LEU A 37 26.09 12.78 10.63
N SER A 38 26.47 11.51 10.60
CA SER A 38 27.14 10.93 9.44
C SER A 38 26.17 10.84 8.25
N PRO A 39 26.68 10.90 7.01
CA PRO A 39 25.83 10.74 5.82
C PRO A 39 25.02 9.43 5.84
N LYS A 40 25.59 8.35 6.38
CA LYS A 40 24.91 7.05 6.51
C LYS A 40 23.68 7.12 7.41
N GLU A 41 23.77 7.83 8.53
CA GLU A 41 22.65 7.99 9.47
C GLU A 41 21.54 8.85 8.87
N ILE A 42 21.90 9.91 8.15
CA ILE A 42 20.93 10.78 7.47
C ILE A 42 20.14 10.00 6.42
N PHE A 43 20.82 9.35 5.46
CA PHE A 43 20.12 8.58 4.43
C PHE A 43 19.35 7.38 5.00
N GLY A 44 19.85 6.76 6.08
CA GLY A 44 19.15 5.69 6.78
C GLY A 44 17.83 6.16 7.39
N LYS A 45 17.84 7.33 8.05
CA LYS A 45 16.64 7.91 8.67
C LYS A 45 15.59 8.29 7.62
N GLU A 46 15.99 8.95 6.55
CA GLU A 46 15.08 9.34 5.45
C GLU A 46 14.47 8.12 4.75
N GLN A 47 15.28 7.08 4.49
CA GLN A 47 14.79 5.85 3.89
C GLN A 47 13.76 5.15 4.79
N GLN A 48 14.00 5.12 6.11
CA GLN A 48 13.06 4.54 7.06
C GLN A 48 11.76 5.34 7.15
N GLN A 49 11.85 6.67 7.23
CA GLN A 49 10.67 7.55 7.28
C GLN A 49 9.83 7.42 6.01
N ASN A 50 10.46 7.45 4.83
CA ASN A 50 9.77 7.26 3.55
C ASN A 50 9.11 5.88 3.47
N THR A 51 9.77 4.85 3.99
CA THR A 51 9.19 3.50 4.07
C THR A 51 7.96 3.49 4.99
N LEU A 52 8.08 4.05 6.20
CA LEU A 52 6.98 4.10 7.18
C LEU A 52 5.76 4.86 6.65
N ILE A 53 5.98 6.06 6.09
CA ILE A 53 4.89 6.87 5.50
C ILE A 53 4.20 6.10 4.37
N THR A 54 4.99 5.53 3.46
CA THR A 54 4.46 4.77 2.33
C THR A 54 3.59 3.61 2.78
N TRP A 55 4.06 2.79 3.73
CA TRP A 55 3.29 1.65 4.22
C TRP A 55 2.11 2.08 5.09
N GLY A 56 2.25 3.14 5.88
CA GLY A 56 1.17 3.70 6.69
C GLY A 56 -0.01 4.18 5.84
N VAL A 57 0.26 4.96 4.78
CA VAL A 57 -0.79 5.41 3.84
C VAL A 57 -1.45 4.23 3.13
N ARG A 58 -0.69 3.19 2.78
CA ARG A 58 -1.24 1.98 2.12
C ARG A 58 -2.15 1.17 3.04
N LEU A 59 -1.73 0.94 4.29
CA LEU A 59 -2.54 0.26 5.29
C LEU A 59 -3.80 1.07 5.62
N GLY A 60 -3.66 2.40 5.78
CA GLY A 60 -4.79 3.30 5.99
C GLY A 60 -5.76 3.29 4.81
N GLY A 61 -5.26 3.36 3.58
CA GLY A 61 -6.08 3.30 2.36
C GLY A 61 -6.79 1.95 2.19
N TRP A 62 -6.11 0.84 2.50
CA TRP A 62 -6.74 -0.49 2.52
C TRP A 62 -7.85 -0.57 3.57
N LEU A 63 -7.61 -0.10 4.80
CA LEU A 63 -8.60 -0.10 5.87
C LEU A 63 -9.83 0.72 5.46
N LEU A 64 -9.61 1.90 4.87
CA LEU A 64 -10.69 2.77 4.38
C LEU A 64 -11.51 2.07 3.28
N MET A 65 -10.85 1.39 2.33
CA MET A 65 -11.54 0.59 1.31
C MET A 65 -12.36 -0.55 1.92
N PHE A 66 -11.79 -1.27 2.89
CA PHE A 66 -12.49 -2.36 3.57
C PHE A 66 -13.76 -1.88 4.27
N VAL A 67 -13.66 -0.78 5.02
CA VAL A 67 -14.82 -0.14 5.66
C VAL A 67 -15.81 0.36 4.61
N GLY A 68 -15.34 0.97 3.52
CA GLY A 68 -16.19 1.44 2.42
C GLY A 68 -17.02 0.33 1.78
N PHE A 69 -16.41 -0.84 1.50
CA PHE A 69 -17.15 -2.02 1.04
C PHE A 69 -18.11 -2.55 2.09
N GLY A 70 -17.72 -2.54 3.36
CA GLY A 70 -18.60 -2.87 4.49
C GLY A 70 -19.86 -2.00 4.51
N CYS A 71 -19.71 -0.68 4.37
CA CYS A 71 -20.83 0.26 4.30
C CYS A 71 -21.72 -0.01 3.07
N LEU A 72 -21.12 -0.19 1.89
CA LEU A 72 -21.86 -0.42 0.65
C LEU A 72 -22.70 -1.70 0.72
N THR A 73 -22.11 -2.77 1.23
CA THR A 73 -22.80 -4.05 1.35
C THR A 73 -23.79 -4.07 2.50
N SER A 74 -23.56 -3.33 3.59
CA SER A 74 -24.51 -3.18 4.69
C SER A 74 -25.86 -2.64 4.21
N ILE A 75 -25.86 -1.69 3.28
CA ILE A 75 -27.10 -1.14 2.69
C ILE A 75 -27.90 -2.25 1.99
N ILE A 76 -27.20 -3.14 1.28
CA ILE A 76 -27.82 -4.25 0.54
C ILE A 76 -28.35 -5.31 1.52
N THR A 77 -27.57 -5.67 2.56
CA THR A 77 -27.98 -6.71 3.52
C THR A 77 -29.20 -6.30 4.32
N THR A 78 -29.32 -5.02 4.69
CA THR A 78 -30.48 -4.51 5.43
C THR A 78 -31.80 -4.67 4.66
N LEU A 79 -31.77 -4.68 3.33
CA LEU A 79 -32.97 -4.92 2.52
C LEU A 79 -33.47 -6.38 2.58
N VAL A 80 -32.61 -7.32 3.01
CA VAL A 80 -32.85 -8.77 2.98
C VAL A 80 -33.03 -9.36 4.40
N ASP A 81 -33.10 -8.52 5.44
CA ASP A 81 -33.01 -8.89 6.87
C ASP A 81 -34.20 -9.69 7.46
N TRP A 82 -35.12 -10.21 6.65
CA TRP A 82 -36.38 -10.83 7.10
C TRP A 82 -36.21 -12.20 7.79
N LEU A 83 -35.05 -12.87 7.65
CA LEU A 83 -34.79 -14.21 8.19
C LEU A 83 -33.50 -14.22 9.03
N PRO A 84 -33.58 -14.38 10.37
CA PRO A 84 -32.43 -14.20 11.28
C PRO A 84 -31.29 -15.22 11.05
N ILE A 85 -31.60 -16.47 10.70
CA ILE A 85 -30.59 -17.51 10.44
C ILE A 85 -29.84 -17.24 9.12
N ILE A 86 -30.54 -16.74 8.09
CA ILE A 86 -29.94 -16.43 6.79
C ILE A 86 -29.05 -15.19 6.90
N ARG A 87 -29.45 -14.22 7.74
CA ARG A 87 -28.72 -12.98 7.97
C ARG A 87 -27.28 -13.22 8.43
N GLU A 88 -27.05 -14.08 9.41
CA GLU A 88 -25.69 -14.33 9.94
C GLU A 88 -24.78 -15.00 8.90
N LEU A 89 -25.31 -15.99 8.17
CA LEU A 89 -24.58 -16.67 7.09
C LEU A 89 -24.21 -15.71 5.96
N VAL A 90 -25.16 -14.85 5.55
CA VAL A 90 -24.95 -13.84 4.51
C VAL A 90 -23.94 -12.79 4.98
N ALA A 91 -24.06 -12.29 6.22
CA ALA A 91 -23.12 -11.31 6.77
C ALA A 91 -21.68 -11.84 6.81
N ALA A 92 -21.49 -13.10 7.22
CA ALA A 92 -20.18 -13.74 7.21
C ALA A 92 -19.62 -13.89 5.78
N GLY A 93 -20.44 -14.36 4.83
CA GLY A 93 -20.04 -14.52 3.43
C GLY A 93 -19.69 -13.20 2.75
N VAL A 94 -20.51 -12.17 2.95
CA VAL A 94 -20.30 -10.81 2.45
C VAL A 94 -19.06 -10.18 3.08
N GLY A 95 -18.83 -10.40 4.37
CA GLY A 95 -17.62 -9.92 5.06
C GLY A 95 -16.34 -10.49 4.45
N ILE A 96 -16.30 -11.80 4.19
CA ILE A 96 -15.15 -12.45 3.53
C ILE A 96 -14.98 -11.93 2.10
N MET A 97 -16.07 -11.72 1.36
CA MET A 97 -16.04 -11.16 0.01
C MET A 97 -15.47 -9.74 -0.01
N ASN A 98 -15.92 -8.87 0.91
CA ASN A 98 -15.41 -7.52 1.05
C ASN A 98 -13.92 -7.49 1.42
N LEU A 99 -13.49 -8.40 2.30
CA LEU A 99 -12.09 -8.54 2.66
C LEU A 99 -11.25 -8.92 1.43
N ALA A 100 -11.68 -9.92 0.66
CA ALA A 100 -10.98 -10.33 -0.55
C ALA A 100 -10.90 -9.21 -1.59
N PHE A 101 -12.00 -8.51 -1.86
CA PHE A 101 -12.02 -7.41 -2.82
C PHE A 101 -11.19 -6.21 -2.37
N SER A 102 -11.27 -5.82 -1.10
CA SER A 102 -10.46 -4.71 -0.57
C SER A 102 -8.96 -5.01 -0.66
N ILE A 103 -8.53 -6.23 -0.32
CA ILE A 103 -7.13 -6.65 -0.43
C ILE A 103 -6.68 -6.65 -1.89
N SER A 104 -7.42 -7.31 -2.78
CA SER A 104 -7.07 -7.39 -4.21
C SER A 104 -6.99 -6.02 -4.87
N LEU A 105 -7.95 -5.13 -4.61
CA LEU A 105 -7.97 -3.80 -5.20
C LEU A 105 -6.85 -2.91 -4.63
N SER A 106 -6.61 -2.96 -3.31
CA SER A 106 -5.50 -2.24 -2.69
C SER A 106 -4.15 -2.71 -3.24
N LEU A 107 -3.92 -4.02 -3.35
CA LEU A 107 -2.69 -4.57 -3.95
C LEU A 107 -2.51 -4.13 -5.40
N THR A 108 -3.60 -4.03 -6.17
CA THR A 108 -3.55 -3.55 -7.56
C THR A 108 -3.09 -2.10 -7.63
N VAL A 109 -3.69 -1.23 -6.80
CA VAL A 109 -3.30 0.19 -6.72
C VAL A 109 -1.83 0.33 -6.30
N ILE A 110 -1.40 -0.44 -5.30
CA ILE A 110 -0.01 -0.44 -4.84
C ILE A 110 0.94 -0.91 -5.95
N ALA A 111 0.55 -1.95 -6.68
CA ALA A 111 1.37 -2.51 -7.75
C ALA A 111 1.58 -1.52 -8.89
N ILE A 112 0.53 -0.82 -9.33
CA ILE A 112 0.62 0.21 -10.37
C ILE A 112 1.65 1.28 -9.97
N GLY A 113 1.63 1.72 -8.71
CA GLY A 113 2.60 2.70 -8.20
C GLY A 113 4.05 2.19 -8.18
N TRP A 114 4.29 0.88 -8.12
CA TRP A 114 5.64 0.31 -8.13
C TRP A 114 6.12 -0.12 -9.52
N ILE A 115 5.25 -0.29 -10.52
CA ILE A 115 5.67 -0.82 -11.84
C ILE A 115 6.76 0.04 -12.48
N THR A 116 6.68 1.37 -12.35
CA THR A 116 7.64 2.31 -12.93
C THR A 116 8.98 2.33 -12.20
N TYR A 117 8.98 2.20 -10.87
CA TYR A 117 10.19 2.31 -10.04
C TYR A 117 10.85 0.95 -9.73
N ARG A 118 10.06 -0.12 -9.62
CA ARG A 118 10.46 -1.48 -9.22
C ARG A 118 9.57 -2.53 -9.90
N PRO A 119 9.78 -2.81 -11.21
CA PRO A 119 8.86 -3.62 -12.01
C PRO A 119 8.66 -5.04 -11.49
N LEU A 120 9.70 -5.69 -10.97
CA LEU A 120 9.60 -7.05 -10.40
C LEU A 120 8.66 -7.09 -9.19
N LEU A 121 8.74 -6.10 -8.29
CA LEU A 121 7.85 -6.02 -7.13
C LEU A 121 6.41 -5.71 -7.56
N GLY A 122 6.23 -4.80 -8.53
CA GLY A 122 4.91 -4.51 -9.10
C GLY A 122 4.24 -5.74 -9.69
N MET A 123 4.96 -6.52 -10.49
CA MET A 123 4.43 -7.76 -11.09
C MET A 123 4.07 -8.81 -10.04
N ALA A 124 4.91 -8.99 -9.01
CA ALA A 124 4.62 -9.91 -7.91
C ALA A 124 3.35 -9.51 -7.14
N LEU A 125 3.17 -8.21 -6.86
CA LEU A 125 1.98 -7.68 -6.21
C LEU A 125 0.71 -7.87 -7.05
N LEU A 126 0.78 -7.67 -8.38
CA LEU A 126 -0.34 -7.95 -9.28
C LEU A 126 -0.72 -9.44 -9.29
N ALA A 127 0.27 -10.34 -9.31
CA ALA A 127 0.01 -11.77 -9.25
C ALA A 127 -0.71 -12.15 -7.94
N MET A 128 -0.29 -11.58 -6.80
CA MET A 128 -0.98 -11.77 -5.53
C MET A 128 -2.40 -11.21 -5.55
N ALA A 129 -2.61 -10.02 -6.11
CA ALA A 129 -3.94 -9.41 -6.25
C ALA A 129 -4.92 -10.29 -7.04
N ALA A 130 -4.43 -11.06 -8.02
CA ALA A 130 -5.24 -11.94 -8.87
C ALA A 130 -5.57 -13.30 -8.22
N THR A 131 -4.93 -13.66 -7.11
CA THR A 131 -5.08 -14.98 -6.46
C THR A 131 -6.53 -15.39 -6.17
N PRO A 132 -7.40 -14.55 -5.56
CA PRO A 132 -8.79 -14.96 -5.31
C PRO A 132 -9.59 -15.22 -6.59
N PHE A 133 -9.33 -14.48 -7.68
CA PHE A 133 -9.98 -14.69 -8.97
C PHE A 133 -9.54 -15.99 -9.63
N ILE A 134 -8.22 -16.27 -9.58
CA ILE A 134 -7.63 -17.49 -10.09
C ILE A 134 -8.20 -18.71 -9.35
N MET A 135 -8.23 -18.66 -8.01
CA MET A 135 -8.81 -19.71 -7.18
C MET A 135 -10.29 -19.93 -7.46
N SER A 136 -11.06 -18.86 -7.64
CA SER A 136 -12.49 -18.94 -7.99
C SER A 136 -12.70 -19.66 -9.31
N LYS A 137 -11.93 -19.29 -10.36
CA LYS A 137 -12.00 -19.92 -11.68
C LYS A 137 -11.64 -21.41 -11.64
N PHE A 138 -10.58 -21.78 -10.91
CA PHE A 138 -10.20 -23.18 -10.74
C PHE A 138 -11.26 -24.00 -10.00
N ARG A 139 -11.95 -23.40 -9.03
CA ARG A 139 -13.07 -24.05 -8.31
C ARG A 139 -14.27 -24.29 -9.22
N SER A 140 -14.64 -23.30 -10.04
CA SER A 140 -15.75 -23.42 -10.99
C SER A 140 -15.53 -24.55 -12.00
N ASN A 141 -14.35 -24.56 -12.66
CA ASN A 141 -14.01 -25.60 -13.64
C ASN A 141 -14.02 -27.01 -13.03
N ARG A 142 -13.59 -27.16 -11.77
CA ARG A 142 -13.59 -28.46 -11.09
C ARG A 142 -15.00 -28.95 -10.77
N MET A 143 -15.95 -28.06 -10.52
CA MET A 143 -17.35 -28.42 -10.29
C MET A 143 -18.04 -28.82 -11.58
N ASP A 144 -17.81 -28.10 -12.68
CA ASP A 144 -18.36 -28.46 -14.00
C ASP A 144 -17.85 -29.83 -14.47
N SER A 145 -16.57 -30.12 -14.26
CA SER A 145 -15.99 -31.42 -14.61
C SER A 145 -16.52 -32.59 -13.77
N ARG A 146 -17.10 -32.35 -12.58
CA ARG A 146 -17.73 -33.39 -11.74
C ARG A 146 -19.20 -33.62 -12.07
N ARG A 147 -19.84 -32.69 -12.77
CA ARG A 147 -21.26 -32.78 -13.16
C ARG A 147 -21.48 -33.54 -14.47
N ASN A 148 -20.41 -33.71 -15.24
CA ASN A 148 -20.38 -34.37 -16.55
C ASN A 148 -19.85 -35.83 -16.49
N VAL A 149 -19.76 -36.41 -15.28
CA VAL A 149 -19.38 -37.82 -15.02
C VAL A 149 -20.53 -38.45 -14.25
#